data_AF-A0A4U2PWZ9-F1
#
_entry.id   AF-A0A4U2PWZ9-F1
#
_cell.length_a   1.000
_cell.length_b   1.000
_cell.length_c   1.000
_cell.angle_alpha   90.00
_cell.angle_beta   90.00
_cell.angle_gamma   90.00
#
_symmetry.space_group_name_H-M   'P 1'
#
loop_
_entity.id
_entity.type
_entity.pdbx_description
1 polymer ?
#
loop_
_entity_poly.entity_id
_entity_poly.type
_entity_poly.pdbx_seq_one_letter_code
_entity_poly.pdbx_strand_id
1 'polypeptide(L)'
;MLNAVLWIARTGALWRDLSAYYGSWSSAYSFFWRLQKAGIWDIILDHVSIEPDWSQVMIDTTVVRVHQHGSGVKGQAKQAIK
;
A
#
# COMPACT_ATOMS: atom_id res chain seq x y z
N MET A 1 -17.37 7.25 -7.25
CA MET A 1 -17.20 5.90 -6.68
C MET A 1 -15.78 5.39 -6.92
N LEU A 2 -15.37 5.07 -8.16
CA LEU A 2 -14.01 4.56 -8.44
C LEU A 2 -12.90 5.51 -7.98
N ASN A 3 -13.01 6.81 -8.28
CA ASN A 3 -12.03 7.82 -7.81
C ASN A 3 -11.88 7.84 -6.28
N ALA A 4 -12.94 7.55 -5.52
CA ALA A 4 -12.88 7.47 -4.07
C ALA A 4 -12.02 6.29 -3.60
N VAL A 5 -12.21 5.13 -4.24
CA VAL A 5 -11.42 3.92 -3.97
C VAL A 5 -9.97 4.12 -4.36
N LEU A 6 -9.70 4.73 -5.52
CA LEU A 6 -8.35 5.03 -5.98
C LEU A 6 -7.65 6.04 -5.05
N TRP A 7 -8.37 7.05 -4.56
CA TRP A 7 -7.82 7.99 -3.59
C TRP A 7 -7.44 7.29 -2.28
N ILE A 8 -8.29 6.39 -1.77
CA ILE A 8 -7.98 5.56 -0.60
C ILE A 8 -6.77 4.65 -0.88
N ALA A 9 -6.74 3.95 -2.01
CA ALA A 9 -5.63 3.08 -2.38
C ALA A 9 -4.31 3.83 -2.49
N ARG A 10 -4.33 5.05 -3.05
CA ARG A 10 -3.17 5.92 -3.19
C ARG A 10 -2.67 6.48 -1.85
N THR A 11 -3.58 6.80 -0.93
CA THR A 11 -3.24 7.51 0.31
C THR A 11 -3.09 6.59 1.52
N GLY A 12 -3.65 5.38 1.46
CA GLY A 12 -3.78 4.48 2.62
C GLY A 12 -4.72 5.01 3.70
N ALA A 13 -5.50 6.06 3.43
CA ALA A 13 -6.42 6.64 4.41
C ALA A 13 -7.50 5.62 4.82
N LEU A 14 -7.98 5.74 6.06
CA LEU A 14 -9.11 4.94 6.51
C LEU A 14 -10.34 5.31 5.69
N TRP A 15 -11.22 4.33 5.41
CA TRP A 15 -12.46 4.58 4.67
C TRP A 15 -13.30 5.72 5.27
N ARG A 16 -13.35 5.82 6.60
CA ARG A 16 -14.12 6.85 7.31
C ARG A 16 -13.57 8.26 7.14
N ASP A 17 -12.29 8.39 6.74
CA ASP A 17 -11.61 9.66 6.54
C ASP A 17 -11.72 10.13 5.07
N LEU A 18 -12.53 9.45 4.26
CA LEU A 18 -12.77 9.86 2.88
C LEU A 18 -13.34 11.29 2.85
N SER A 19 -12.68 12.18 2.12
CA SER A 19 -13.15 13.54 1.90
C SER A 19 -14.53 13.54 1.25
N ALA A 20 -15.42 14.43 1.75
CA ALA A 20 -16.78 14.60 1.24
C ALA A 20 -16.84 14.91 -0.27
N TYR A 21 -15.76 15.45 -0.85
CA TYR A 21 -15.62 15.66 -2.29
C TYR A 21 -15.81 14.37 -3.10
N TYR A 22 -15.41 13.22 -2.57
CA TYR A 22 -15.53 11.92 -3.23
C TYR A 22 -16.88 11.21 -2.98
N GLY A 23 -17.76 11.82 -2.17
CA GLY A 23 -19.04 11.28 -1.76
C GLY A 23 -18.98 10.43 -0.50
N SER A 24 -20.02 9.62 -0.29
CA SER A 24 -20.14 8.78 0.91
C SER A 24 -19.10 7.65 0.94
N TRP A 25 -18.39 7.54 2.06
CA TRP A 25 -17.45 6.44 2.31
C TRP A 25 -18.12 5.06 2.26
N SER A 26 -19.36 4.95 2.75
CA SER A 26 -20.06 3.66 2.82
C SER A 26 -20.40 3.14 1.42
N SER A 27 -20.78 4.04 0.53
CA SER A 27 -21.02 3.74 -0.88
C SER A 27 -19.71 3.37 -1.59
N ALA A 28 -18.61 4.06 -1.30
CA ALA A 28 -17.30 3.76 -1.88
C ALA A 28 -16.79 2.38 -1.45
N TYR A 29 -16.92 2.07 -0.16
CA TYR A 29 -16.59 0.75 0.39
C TYR A 29 -17.48 -0.35 -0.20
N SER A 30 -18.80 -0.12 -0.29
CA SER A 30 -19.74 -1.09 -0.87
C SER A 30 -19.42 -1.36 -2.34
N PHE A 31 -19.04 -0.33 -3.10
CA PHE A 31 -18.58 -0.48 -4.48
C PHE A 31 -17.30 -1.31 -4.54
N PHE A 32 -16.27 -0.95 -3.76
CA PHE A 32 -15.02 -1.70 -3.65
C PHE A 32 -15.26 -3.19 -3.35
N TRP A 33 -16.07 -3.47 -2.33
CA TRP A 33 -16.39 -4.82 -1.89
C TRP A 33 -17.12 -5.63 -2.97
N ARG A 34 -18.05 -5.02 -3.71
CA ARG A 34 -18.74 -5.67 -4.82
C ARG A 34 -17.79 -6.05 -5.95
N LEU A 35 -16.86 -5.17 -6.32
CA LEU A 35 -15.84 -5.46 -7.33
C LEU A 35 -14.90 -6.57 -6.87
N GLN A 36 -14.48 -6.52 -5.60
CA GLN A 36 -13.65 -7.56 -5.00
C GLN A 36 -14.35 -8.92 -5.05
N LYS A 37 -15.63 -8.98 -4.67
CA LYS A 37 -16.43 -10.21 -4.75
C LYS A 37 -16.63 -10.72 -6.16
N ALA A 38 -16.65 -9.83 -7.14
CA ALA A 38 -16.75 -10.17 -8.54
C ALA A 38 -15.39 -10.48 -9.21
N GLY A 39 -14.26 -10.43 -8.48
CA GLY A 39 -12.92 -10.63 -9.04
C GLY A 39 -12.48 -9.54 -10.03
N ILE A 40 -13.19 -8.41 -10.07
CA ILE A 40 -12.95 -7.37 -11.09
C ILE A 40 -11.63 -6.64 -10.82
N TRP A 41 -11.19 -6.55 -9.56
CA TRP A 41 -9.89 -5.94 -9.25
C TRP A 41 -8.73 -6.67 -9.91
N ASP A 42 -8.78 -8.00 -9.98
CA ASP A 42 -7.74 -8.80 -10.62
C ASP A 42 -7.69 -8.52 -12.13
N ILE A 43 -8.87 -8.43 -12.76
CA ILE A 43 -8.99 -8.08 -14.19
C ILE A 43 -8.44 -6.68 -14.47
N ILE A 44 -8.81 -5.70 -13.64
CA ILE A 44 -8.31 -4.33 -13.78
C ILE A 44 -6.78 -4.32 -13.64
N LEU A 45 -6.25 -4.99 -12.61
CA LEU A 45 -4.82 -5.03 -12.34
C LEU A 45 -4.05 -5.66 -13.50
N ASP A 46 -4.55 -6.76 -14.06
CA ASP A 46 -3.94 -7.42 -15.21
C ASP A 46 -3.83 -6.46 -16.41
N HIS A 47 -4.91 -5.74 -16.73
CA HIS A 47 -4.92 -4.81 -17.86
C HIS A 47 -4.04 -3.57 -17.66
N VAL A 48 -3.99 -2.99 -16.46
CA VAL A 48 -3.18 -1.77 -16.21
C VAL A 48 -1.70 -2.08 -16.00
N SER A 49 -1.34 -3.34 -15.77
CA SER A 49 0.06 -3.76 -15.57
C SER A 49 0.80 -4.07 -16.88
N ILE A 50 0.11 -4.08 -18.02
CA ILE A 50 0.70 -4.42 -19.34
C ILE A 50 1.71 -3.36 -19.79
N GLU A 51 1.36 -2.08 -19.65
CA GLU A 51 2.23 -0.93 -19.95
C GLU A 51 2.23 0.02 -18.76
N PRO A 52 3.02 -0.26 -17.71
CA PRO A 52 3.02 0.56 -16.52
C PRO A 52 3.58 1.95 -16.85
N ASP A 53 2.75 2.98 -16.68
CA ASP A 53 3.21 4.35 -16.63
C ASP A 53 3.97 4.56 -15.30
N TRP A 54 5.30 4.63 -15.39
CA TRP A 54 6.19 4.85 -14.25
C TRP A 54 5.99 6.21 -13.57
N SER A 55 5.14 7.08 -14.10
CA SER A 55 4.77 8.34 -13.44
C SER A 55 4.08 8.10 -12.09
N GLN A 56 3.36 6.98 -11.92
CA GLN A 56 2.62 6.65 -10.69
C GLN A 56 2.81 5.17 -10.34
N VAL A 57 3.66 4.89 -9.35
CA VAL A 57 3.93 3.53 -8.86
C VAL A 57 3.38 3.36 -7.44
N MET A 58 2.54 2.35 -7.23
CA MET A 58 2.10 1.93 -5.89
C MET A 58 3.06 0.84 -5.37
N ILE A 59 3.88 1.18 -4.38
CA ILE A 59 4.84 0.26 -3.76
C ILE A 59 4.25 -0.21 -2.42
N ASP A 60 3.94 -1.50 -2.29
CA ASP A 60 3.67 -2.10 -1.00
C ASP A 60 5.00 -2.60 -0.39
N THR A 61 5.38 -2.03 0.76
CA THR A 61 6.63 -2.41 1.45
C THR A 61 6.31 -3.28 2.66
N THR A 62 6.86 -4.48 2.73
CA THR A 62 6.78 -5.30 3.95
C THR A 62 7.91 -4.94 4.90
N VAL A 63 7.60 -4.30 6.03
CA VAL A 63 8.59 -4.02 7.09
C VAL A 63 8.64 -5.19 8.07
N VAL A 64 9.70 -6.00 8.00
CA VAL A 64 10.00 -7.00 9.03
C VAL A 64 10.80 -6.33 10.14
N ARG A 65 10.19 -6.16 11.32
CA ARG A 65 10.89 -5.67 12.52
C ARG A 65 11.75 -6.80 13.08
N VAL A 66 13.07 -6.62 13.10
CA VAL A 66 14.00 -7.54 13.76
C VAL A 66 13.93 -7.31 15.28
N HIS A 67 13.85 -8.39 16.06
CA HIS A 67 13.91 -8.33 17.53
C HIS A 67 15.24 -7.69 17.95
N GLN A 68 15.27 -6.91 19.04
CA GLN A 68 16.48 -6.26 19.58
C GLN A 68 17.66 -7.21 19.90
N HIS A 69 17.43 -8.53 19.90
CA HIS A 69 18.45 -9.56 20.10
C HIS A 69 18.97 -10.16 18.78
N GLY A 70 18.36 -9.80 17.64
CA GLY A 70 18.80 -10.16 16.29
C GLY A 70 19.70 -9.11 15.64
N SER A 71 19.85 -7.93 16.24
CA SER A 71 20.87 -6.94 15.84
C SER A 71 22.24 -7.39 16.34
N GLY A 72 22.88 -8.29 15.60
CA GLY A 72 24.28 -8.65 15.82
C GLY A 72 25.16 -7.41 15.76
N VAL A 73 26.06 -7.28 16.74
CA VAL A 73 27.05 -6.20 16.82
C VAL A 73 27.96 -6.27 15.60
N LYS A 74 27.92 -5.26 14.71
CA LYS A 74 28.92 -5.10 13.66
C LYS A 74 30.28 -4.88 14.32
N GLY A 75 31.25 -5.72 13.96
CA GLY A 75 32.51 -5.93 14.67
C GLY A 75 33.23 -4.66 15.11
N GLN A 76 33.61 -4.64 16.39
CA GLN A 76 34.64 -3.73 16.89
C GLN A 76 35.96 -4.11 16.21
N ALA A 77 36.48 -3.22 15.36
CA ALA A 77 37.88 -3.29 14.96
C ALA A 77 38.73 -3.15 16.24
N LYS A 78 39.50 -4.19 16.56
CA LYS A 78 40.43 -4.18 17.70
C LYS A 78 41.43 -3.04 17.51
N GLN A 79 41.30 -1.98 18.29
CA GLN A 79 42.39 -1.03 18.50
C GLN A 79 43.37 -1.69 19.49
N ALA A 80 44.47 -2.19 18.96
CA ALA A 80 45.66 -2.49 19.74
C ALA A 80 46.75 -1.54 19.26
N ILE A 81 46.99 -0.48 20.03
CA ILE A 81 48.26 0.24 20.00
C ILE A 81 48.73 0.28 21.45
N LYS A 82 49.79 -0.47 21.72
CA LYS A 82 50.71 -0.25 22.83
C LYS A 82 52.09 0.00 22.21
#